data_AF-A0A376S9R7-F1
#
_entry.id   AF-A0A376S9R7-F1
#
_cell.length_a   1.000
_cell.length_b   1.000
_cell.length_c   1.000
_cell.angle_alpha   90.00
_cell.angle_beta   90.00
_cell.angle_gamma   90.00
#
_symmetry.space_group_name_H-M   'P 1'
#
loop_
_entity.id
_entity.type
_entity.pdbx_description
1 polymer ?
#
loop_
_entity_poly.entity_id
_entity_poly.type
_entity_poly.pdbx_seq_one_letter_code
_entity_poly.pdbx_strand_id
1 'polypeptide(L)' 'MMITDAGTLVRTRVSEISIVGRNTQGVILIRTAEDENVVGLQRVAEPVDEEDLDTIDGSAAEGDDEIAPEVDVDDEPEEE' A
#
# COMPACT_ATOMS: atom_id res chain seq x y z
N MET A 1 2.60 -3.18 9.71
CA MET A 1 3.58 -2.90 10.78
C MET A 1 4.10 -1.49 10.59
N MET A 2 4.08 -0.68 11.64
CA MET A 2 4.77 0.61 11.72
C MET A 2 5.98 0.46 12.67
N ILE A 3 7.09 1.10 12.33
CA ILE A 3 8.38 0.97 13.04
C ILE A 3 8.87 2.38 13.39
N THR A 4 9.25 2.59 14.65
CA THR A 4 9.85 3.85 15.11
C THR A 4 11.36 3.76 15.25
N ASP A 5 12.04 4.91 15.32
CA ASP A 5 13.48 5.01 15.56
C ASP A 5 13.92 4.47 16.94
N ALA A 6 13.01 4.49 17.92
CA ALA A 6 13.21 3.85 19.23
C ALA A 6 13.11 2.32 19.20
N GLY A 7 12.79 1.72 18.04
CA GLY A 7 12.61 0.27 17.90
C GLY A 7 11.24 -0.23 18.33
N THR A 8 10.24 0.65 18.47
CA THR A 8 8.85 0.26 18.76
C THR A 8 8.21 -0.27 17.48
N LEU A 9 7.64 -1.48 17.53
CA LEU A 9 6.87 -2.07 16.45
C LEU A 9 5.38 -2.05 16.79
N VAL A 10 4.59 -1.39 15.94
CA VAL A 10 3.13 -1.35 16.08
C VAL A 10 2.45 -2.13 14.95
N ARG A 11 1.65 -3.13 15.32
CA ARG A 11 0.80 -3.90 14.39
C ARG A 11 -0.63 -3.37 14.44
N THR A 12 -1.20 -3.14 13.27
CA THR A 12 -2.61 -2.74 13.09
C THR A 12 -3.14 -3.51 11.89
N ARG A 13 -4.33 -4.09 11.99
CA ARG A 13 -4.95 -4.77 10.85
C ARG A 13 -5.46 -3.73 9.86
N VAL A 14 -5.45 -4.06 8.58
CA VAL A 14 -5.92 -3.14 7.54
C VAL A 14 -7.41 -2.82 7.70
N SER A 15 -8.21 -3.81 8.15
CA SER A 15 -9.64 -3.66 8.39
C SER A 15 -9.99 -2.69 9.53
N GLU A 16 -9.03 -2.36 10.39
CA GLU A 16 -9.22 -1.42 11.52
C GLU A 16 -8.95 0.04 11.11
N ILE A 17 -8.46 0.29 9.89
CA ILE A 17 -8.08 1.62 9.43
C ILE A 17 -9.27 2.30 8.73
N SER A 18 -9.60 3.52 9.15
CA SER A 18 -10.64 4.32 8.53
C SER A 18 -10.33 4.65 7.07
N ILE A 19 -11.30 4.40 6.18
CA ILE A 19 -11.23 4.81 4.78
C ILE A 19 -11.61 6.30 4.70
N VAL A 20 -10.65 7.14 4.28
CA VAL A 20 -10.82 8.58 4.12
C VAL A 20 -10.36 9.04 2.73
N GLY A 21 -10.90 10.17 2.26
CA GLY A 21 -10.61 10.69 0.93
C GLY A 21 -9.14 11.11 0.74
N ARG A 22 -8.66 11.14 -0.51
CA ARG A 22 -7.27 11.48 -0.86
C ARG A 22 -6.85 12.90 -0.48
N ASN A 23 -7.79 13.85 -0.48
CA ASN A 23 -7.54 15.24 -0.10
C ASN A 23 -8.01 15.49 1.35
N THR A 24 -7.44 14.74 2.30
CA THR A 24 -7.73 14.86 3.73
C THR A 24 -6.44 14.80 4.53
N GLN A 25 -6.50 15.20 5.81
CA GLN A 25 -5.37 15.11 6.74
C GLN A 25 -5.10 13.66 7.23
N GLY A 26 -5.99 12.72 6.93
CA GLY A 26 -5.91 11.36 7.43
C GLY A 26 -6.39 11.22 8.88
N VAL A 27 -6.03 10.09 9.49
CA VAL A 27 -6.30 9.75 10.89
C VAL A 27 -5.01 9.35 11.58
N ILE A 28 -4.96 9.53 12.91
CA ILE A 28 -3.80 9.12 13.71
C ILE A 28 -3.89 7.61 13.95
N LEU A 29 -2.92 6.85 13.42
CA LEU A 29 -2.82 5.41 13.68
C LEU A 29 -2.08 5.10 14.98
N ILE A 30 -1.04 5.87 15.31
CA ILE A 30 -0.25 5.72 16.54
C ILE A 30 0.12 7.08 17.11
N ARG A 31 0.30 7.14 18.43
CA ARG A 31 0.91 8.29 19.12
C ARG A 31 2.32 7.88 19.51
N THR A 32 3.32 8.63 19.06
CA THR A 32 4.71 8.46 19.46
C THR A 32 5.02 9.25 20.73
N ALA A 33 6.09 8.89 21.43
CA ALA A 33 6.61 9.71 22.51
C ALA A 33 7.21 11.03 22.00
N GLU A 34 7.56 11.94 22.91
CA GLU A 34 8.34 13.14 22.55
C GLU A 34 9.66 12.73 21.90
N ASP A 35 10.00 13.39 20.79
CA ASP A 35 11.18 13.13 19.95
C ASP A 35 11.27 11.74 19.28
N GLU A 36 10.22 10.92 19.35
CA GLU A 36 10.16 9.62 18.64
C GLU A 36 9.45 9.77 17.29
N ASN A 37 10.06 9.22 16.24
CA ASN A 37 9.55 9.32 14.87
C ASN A 37 9.26 7.96 14.26
N VAL A 38 8.26 7.92 13.38
CA VAL A 38 8.01 6.74 12.53
C VAL A 38 9.03 6.72 11.40
N VAL A 39 9.83 5.66 11.34
CA VAL A 39 10.90 5.50 10.34
C VAL A 39 10.60 4.43 9.31
N GLY A 40 9.57 3.61 9.52
CA GLY A 40 9.24 2.54 8.59
C GLY A 40 7.77 2.13 8.63
N LEU A 41 7.29 1.70 7.46
CA LEU A 41 6.01 1.04 7.27
C LEU A 41 6.24 -0.23 6.43
N GLN A 42 5.74 -1.36 6.92
CA GLN A 42 5.82 -2.64 6.23
C GLN A 42 4.45 -3.30 6.19
N ARG A 43 4.01 -3.69 4.99
CA ARG A 43 2.89 -4.62 4.84
C ARG A 43 3.36 -6.01 5.20
N VAL A 44 2.63 -6.67 6.09
CA VAL A 44 2.86 -8.07 6.47
C VAL A 44 1.66 -8.84 5.98
N ALA A 45 1.89 -9.95 5.27
CA ALA A 45 0.83 -10.88 4.94
C ALA A 45 0.33 -11.51 6.24
N GLU A 46 -0.95 -11.37 6.53
CA GLU A 46 -1.55 -12.10 7.63
C GLU A 46 -1.74 -13.54 7.19
N PRO A 47 -1.41 -14.53 8.03
CA PRO A 47 -1.83 -15.90 7.76
C PRO A 47 -3.35 -15.90 7.70
N VAL A 48 -3.89 -16.34 6.57
CA VAL A 48 -5.33 -16.57 6.41
C VAL A 48 -5.66 -17.81 7.24
N ASP A 49 -6.51 -17.65 8.24
CA ASP A 49 -7.14 -18.79 8.91
C ASP A 49 -8.08 -19.44 7.87
N GLU A 50 -8.08 -20.78 7.79
CA GLU A 50 -8.82 -21.52 6.76
C GLU A 50 -10.33 -21.20 6.77
N GLU A 51 -10.85 -20.72 7.90
CA GLU A 51 -12.25 -20.33 8.13
C GLU A 51 -12.64 -19.00 7.44
N ASP A 52 -11.69 -18.11 7.11
CA ASP A 52 -11.96 -16.82 6.44
C ASP A 52 -11.95 -16.92 4.90
N LEU A 53 -11.51 -18.05 4.35
CA LEU A 53 -11.41 -18.28 2.90
C LEU A 53 -12.79 -18.43 2.23
N ASP A 54 -13.84 -18.76 3.00
CA ASP A 54 -15.18 -19.03 2.49
C ASP A 54 -16.00 -17.75 2.18
N THR A 55 -15.48 -16.55 2.49
CA THR A 55 -16.18 -15.27 2.25
C THR A 55 -15.72 -14.57 0.95
N ILE A 56 -14.67 -15.06 0.29
CA ILE A 56 -14.14 -14.47 -0.95
C ILE A 56 -14.72 -15.20 -2.17
N ASP A 57 -16.02 -15.01 -2.42
CA ASP A 57 -16.69 -15.51 -3.63
C ASP A 57 -16.90 -14.36 -4.64
N GLY A 58 -16.07 -14.33 -5.69
CA GLY A 58 -16.60 -14.29 -7.06
C GLY A 58 -16.98 -12.98 -7.75
N SER A 59 -16.42 -11.80 -7.43
CA SER A 59 -16.66 -10.59 -8.26
C SER A 59 -15.59 -9.50 -8.09
N ALA A 60 -14.50 -9.58 -8.87
CA ALA A 60 -13.71 -8.43 -9.34
C ALA A 60 -12.55 -8.92 -10.23
N ALA A 61 -12.88 -9.41 -11.42
CA ALA A 61 -11.89 -9.61 -12.49
C ALA A 61 -12.56 -9.33 -13.84
N GLU A 62 -13.03 -8.10 -14.03
CA GLU A 62 -13.19 -7.51 -15.36
C GLU A 62 -12.47 -6.16 -15.34
N GLY A 63 -11.17 -6.22 -15.57
CA GLY A 63 -10.29 -5.08 -15.77
C GLY A 63 -9.53 -5.31 -17.05
N ASP A 64 -10.21 -5.00 -18.15
CA ASP A 64 -9.76 -4.68 -19.50
C ASP A 64 -8.24 -4.71 -19.75
N ASP A 65 -7.86 -5.61 -20.65
CA ASP A 65 -6.51 -5.82 -21.19
C ASP A 65 -6.31 -4.85 -22.38
N GLU A 66 -5.95 -3.59 -22.12
CA GLU A 66 -5.38 -2.69 -23.14
C GLU A 66 -4.34 -1.74 -22.53
N ILE A 67 -3.12 -2.26 -22.29
CA ILE A 67 -1.92 -1.43 -22.33
C ILE A 67 -1.30 -1.65 -23.72
N ALA A 68 -1.66 -0.78 -24.66
CA ALA A 68 -0.89 -0.66 -25.89
C ALA A 68 0.51 -0.11 -25.54
N PRO A 69 1.61 -0.71 -26.02
CA PRO A 69 2.91 -0.08 -25.92
C PRO A 69 2.96 1.04 -26.97
N GLU A 70 2.94 2.30 -26.51
CA GLU A 70 3.41 3.40 -27.37
C GLU A 70 4.93 3.23 -27.50
N VAL A 71 5.34 2.79 -28.68
CA VAL A 71 6.73 2.69 -29.08
C VAL A 71 7.20 4.11 -29.35
N ASP A 72 8.14 4.63 -28.55
CA ASP A 72 8.90 5.84 -28.88
C ASP A 72 9.67 5.56 -30.18
N VAL A 73 9.20 6.10 -31.30
CA VAL A 73 9.92 6.11 -32.56
C VAL A 73 10.55 7.49 -32.75
N ASP A 74 11.83 7.48 -33.14
CA ASP A 74 12.71 8.60 -33.51
C ASP A 74 13.67 9.14 -32.44
N ASP A 75 14.59 8.26 -32.03
CA ASP A 75 16.00 8.64 -31.85
C ASP A 75 16.64 8.65 -33.26
N GLU A 76 16.71 9.83 -33.89
CA GLU A 76 17.59 10.05 -35.05
C GLU A 76 18.95 10.56 -34.55
N PRO A 77 20.05 9.82 -34.76
CA PRO A 77 21.38 10.37 -34.72
C PRO A 77 21.79 10.77 -36.14
N GLU A 78 21.87 12.08 -36.42
CA GLU A 78 22.67 12.56 -37.55
C GLU A 78 23.85 13.40 -37.03
N GLU A 79 24.99 12.73 -36.95
CA GLU A 79 26.32 13.35 -37.04
C GLU A 79 26.56 13.78 -38.49
N GLU A 80 26.79 15.08 -38.73
CA GLU A 80 27.91 15.66 -39.50
C GLU A 80 28.03 17.17 -39.26
#